data_AF-A0A9W7BS45-F1
#
_entry.id   AF-A0A9W7BS45-F1
#
_cell.length_a   1.000
_cell.length_b   1.000
_cell.length_c   1.000
_cell.angle_alpha   90.00
_cell.angle_beta   90.00
_cell.angle_gamma   90.00
#
_symmetry.space_group_name_H-M   'P 1'
#
loop_
_entity.id
_entity.type
_entity.pdbx_description
1 polymer ?
#
loop_
_entity_poly.entity_id
_entity_poly.type
_entity_poly.pdbx_seq_one_letter_code
_entity_poly.pdbx_strand_id
1 'polypeptide(L)'
;MASSLPIYTTNASSSDDPTSSPTPSIDEDDHEKWLQRLDSAEVAFVRNDLIERYTTAGHEREKAENEVDNFLRDRSRSEKFLDMRKMALEQEVGQWSPELGLWLGLAFMAGMVGNVAPKIWEGFNM
;
A
#
# COMPACT_ATOMS: atom_id res chain seq x y z
N MET A 1 52.17 -9.47 22.78
CA MET A 1 50.80 -9.47 22.24
C MET A 1 50.44 -10.90 21.91
N ALA A 2 49.70 -11.56 22.79
CA ALA A 2 49.27 -12.96 22.62
C ALA A 2 47.74 -12.95 22.54
N SER A 3 47.22 -13.39 21.40
CA SER A 3 45.79 -13.39 21.08
C SER A 3 45.09 -14.55 21.77
N SER A 4 44.06 -14.24 22.56
CA SER A 4 43.13 -15.23 23.14
C SER A 4 42.18 -15.74 22.05
N LEU A 5 42.05 -17.06 21.91
CA LEU A 5 41.03 -17.71 21.06
C LEU A 5 39.86 -18.20 21.92
N PRO A 6 38.60 -18.14 21.43
CA PRO A 6 37.43 -18.56 22.17
C PRO A 6 37.26 -20.10 22.20
N ILE A 7 36.73 -20.58 23.31
CA ILE A 7 36.37 -21.98 23.58
C ILE A 7 35.17 -22.38 22.72
N TYR A 8 35.32 -23.44 21.92
CA TYR A 8 34.19 -24.13 21.28
C TYR A 8 33.63 -25.16 22.26
N THR A 9 32.39 -24.97 22.70
CA THR A 9 31.63 -26.00 23.41
C THR A 9 31.12 -27.02 22.40
N THR A 10 31.50 -28.28 22.58
CA THR A 10 30.97 -29.41 21.80
C THR A 10 29.87 -30.06 22.63
N ASN A 11 28.60 -29.82 22.29
CA ASN A 11 27.49 -30.56 22.86
C ASN A 11 27.40 -31.92 22.16
N ALA A 12 27.75 -32.96 22.91
CA ALA A 12 27.63 -34.35 22.49
C ALA A 12 26.22 -34.88 22.76
N SER A 13 25.69 -35.59 21.76
CA SER A 13 24.95 -36.85 21.85
C SER A 13 23.54 -36.87 22.46
N SER A 14 22.55 -37.20 21.63
CA SER A 14 21.61 -38.31 21.92
C SER A 14 20.91 -38.76 20.63
N SER A 15 20.97 -40.07 20.39
CA SER A 15 20.45 -40.78 19.22
C SER A 15 19.00 -41.29 19.43
N ASP A 16 18.37 -41.65 18.31
CA ASP A 16 17.28 -42.64 18.12
C ASP A 16 15.80 -42.19 18.25
N ASP A 17 15.08 -42.04 17.12
CA ASP A 17 14.06 -42.99 16.61
C ASP A 17 13.42 -42.48 15.27
N PRO A 18 13.09 -43.33 14.26
CA PRO A 18 12.58 -42.92 12.95
C PRO A 18 11.05 -43.02 12.90
N THR A 19 10.35 -41.97 13.32
CA THR A 19 8.90 -41.85 13.06
C THR A 19 8.69 -40.78 11.99
N SER A 20 8.36 -41.26 10.79
CA SER A 20 7.86 -40.43 9.68
C SER A 20 6.64 -39.64 10.15
N SER A 21 6.84 -38.36 10.46
CA SER A 21 5.77 -37.37 10.61
C SER A 21 5.89 -36.42 9.42
N PRO A 22 4.79 -36.09 8.73
CA PRO A 22 4.84 -35.19 7.59
C PRO A 22 5.36 -33.85 8.10
N THR A 23 6.52 -33.41 7.60
CA THR A 23 7.02 -32.07 7.84
C THR A 23 5.91 -31.12 7.36
N PRO A 24 5.25 -30.34 8.25
CA PRO A 24 4.40 -29.27 7.75
C PRO A 24 5.34 -28.31 7.03
N SER A 25 5.14 -28.18 5.73
CA SER A 25 5.81 -27.22 4.87
C SER A 25 5.62 -25.84 5.49
N ILE A 26 6.68 -25.31 6.09
CA ILE A 26 6.73 -23.98 6.72
C ILE A 26 6.25 -22.87 5.74
N ASP A 27 6.29 -23.15 4.43
CA ASP A 27 5.85 -22.25 3.37
C ASP A 27 4.32 -22.19 3.16
N GLU A 28 3.56 -23.23 3.51
CA GLU A 28 2.10 -23.26 3.25
C GLU A 28 1.31 -22.42 4.27
N ASP A 29 1.68 -22.50 5.56
CA ASP A 29 1.06 -21.72 6.63
C ASP A 29 1.23 -20.20 6.41
N ASP A 30 2.35 -19.78 5.84
CA ASP A 30 2.63 -18.37 5.59
C ASP A 30 1.96 -17.86 4.31
N HIS A 31 1.68 -18.75 3.35
CA HIS A 31 0.91 -18.42 2.16
C HIS A 31 -0.58 -18.28 2.46
N GLU A 32 -1.16 -19.15 3.30
CA GLU A 32 -2.56 -19.01 3.73
C GLU A 32 -2.79 -17.72 4.54
N LYS A 33 -1.88 -17.40 5.47
CA LYS A 33 -1.94 -16.12 6.23
C LYS A 33 -1.85 -14.91 5.30
N TRP A 34 -1.07 -15.01 4.24
CA TRP A 34 -0.97 -13.96 3.23
C TRP A 34 -2.29 -13.77 2.48
N LEU A 35 -2.91 -14.86 2.00
CA LEU A 35 -4.22 -14.82 1.35
C LEU A 35 -5.29 -14.25 2.27
N GLN A 36 -5.26 -14.60 3.56
CA GLN A 36 -6.17 -14.06 4.56
C GLN A 36 -5.97 -12.55 4.79
N ARG A 37 -4.74 -12.05 4.68
CA ARG A 37 -4.46 -10.61 4.68
C ARG A 37 -4.99 -9.90 3.44
N LEU A 38 -4.93 -10.54 2.27
CA LEU A 38 -5.47 -9.97 1.03
C LEU A 38 -6.99 -9.78 1.06
N ASP A 39 -7.70 -10.59 1.85
CA ASP A 39 -9.15 -10.47 2.04
C ASP A 39 -9.54 -9.33 3.01
N SER A 40 -8.56 -8.65 3.60
CA SER A 40 -8.84 -7.51 4.47
C SER A 40 -9.44 -6.33 3.70
N ALA A 41 -10.32 -5.57 4.36
CA ALA A 41 -10.96 -4.40 3.77
C ALA A 41 -9.95 -3.33 3.30
N GLU A 42 -8.78 -3.25 3.95
CA GLU A 42 -7.68 -2.36 3.54
C GLU A 42 -7.13 -2.74 2.18
N VAL A 43 -6.85 -4.04 1.94
CA VAL A 43 -6.35 -4.51 0.65
C VAL A 43 -7.41 -4.37 -0.44
N ALA A 44 -8.68 -4.60 -0.13
CA ALA A 44 -9.78 -4.36 -1.07
C ALA A 44 -9.86 -2.89 -1.53
N PHE A 45 -9.63 -1.93 -0.61
CA PHE A 45 -9.54 -0.51 -0.95
C PHE A 45 -8.34 -0.23 -1.86
N VAL A 46 -7.16 -0.77 -1.51
CA VAL A 46 -5.95 -0.58 -2.32
C VAL A 46 -6.08 -1.22 -3.71
N ARG A 47 -6.73 -2.38 -3.82
CA ARG A 47 -7.05 -3.04 -5.08
C ARG A 47 -7.89 -2.12 -5.98
N ASN A 48 -8.97 -1.55 -5.44
CA ASN A 48 -9.84 -0.65 -6.19
C ASN A 48 -9.12 0.62 -6.64
N ASP A 49 -8.33 1.25 -5.75
CA ASP A 49 -7.53 2.44 -6.08
C ASP A 49 -6.48 2.14 -7.16
N LEU A 50 -5.84 0.97 -7.12
CA LEU A 50 -4.92 0.53 -8.17
C LEU A 50 -5.65 0.34 -9.51
N ILE A 51 -6.78 -0.35 -9.52
CA ILE A 51 -7.59 -0.54 -10.72
C ILE A 51 -7.99 0.81 -11.32
N GLU A 52 -8.45 1.75 -10.49
CA GLU A 52 -8.83 3.09 -10.93
C GLU A 52 -7.65 3.83 -11.58
N ARG A 53 -6.45 3.77 -10.99
CA ARG A 53 -5.23 4.34 -11.58
C ARG A 53 -4.89 3.74 -12.94
N TYR A 54 -4.97 2.42 -13.06
CA TYR A 54 -4.74 1.74 -14.35
C TYR A 54 -5.78 2.15 -15.39
N THR A 55 -7.06 2.25 -15.02
CA THR A 55 -8.11 2.70 -15.95
C THR A 55 -7.93 4.16 -16.36
N THR A 56 -7.49 5.03 -15.44
CA THR A 56 -7.17 6.44 -15.72
C THR A 56 -5.97 6.59 -16.66
N ALA A 57 -5.00 5.67 -16.56
CA ALA A 57 -3.86 5.58 -17.47
C ALA A 57 -4.22 5.04 -18.87
N GLY A 58 -5.49 4.68 -19.10
CA GLY A 58 -5.99 4.22 -20.39
C GLY A 58 -5.98 2.70 -20.58
N HIS A 59 -5.78 1.93 -19.51
CA HIS A 59 -5.90 0.47 -19.57
C HIS A 59 -7.37 0.02 -19.47
N GLU A 60 -7.69 -1.06 -20.18
CA GLU A 60 -9.00 -1.70 -20.08
C GLU A 60 -9.20 -2.29 -18.68
N ARG A 61 -10.40 -2.12 -18.13
CA ARG A 61 -10.72 -2.49 -16.74
C ARG A 61 -10.40 -3.96 -16.43
N GLU A 62 -10.75 -4.88 -17.34
CA GLU A 62 -10.49 -6.31 -17.15
C GLU A 62 -8.99 -6.62 -17.08
N LYS A 63 -8.19 -5.95 -17.92
CA LYS A 63 -6.73 -6.08 -17.89
C LYS A 63 -6.14 -5.48 -16.61
N ALA A 64 -6.65 -4.34 -16.17
CA ALA A 64 -6.24 -3.70 -14.92
C ALA A 64 -6.54 -4.58 -13.70
N GLU A 65 -7.72 -5.17 -13.63
CA GLU A 65 -8.10 -6.10 -12.55
C GLU A 65 -7.16 -7.31 -12.49
N ASN A 66 -6.88 -7.93 -13.63
CA ASN A 66 -6.00 -9.10 -13.67
C ASN A 66 -4.54 -8.77 -13.33
N GLU A 67 -4.01 -7.63 -13.79
CA GLU A 67 -2.65 -7.20 -13.44
C GLU A 67 -2.53 -6.85 -11.95
N VAL A 68 -3.54 -6.18 -11.38
CA VAL A 68 -3.58 -5.84 -9.95
C VAL A 68 -3.72 -7.09 -9.10
N ASP A 69 -4.59 -8.04 -9.46
CA ASP A 69 -4.75 -9.29 -8.74
C ASP A 69 -3.48 -10.15 -8.79
N ASN A 70 -2.81 -10.19 -9.94
CA ASN A 70 -1.53 -10.87 -10.08
C ASN A 70 -0.42 -10.20 -9.25
N PHE A 71 -0.42 -8.87 -9.19
CA PHE A 71 0.52 -8.12 -8.35
C PHE A 71 0.29 -8.37 -6.86
N LEU A 72 -0.96 -8.37 -6.40
CA LEU A 72 -1.32 -8.61 -5.00
C LEU A 72 -1.07 -10.06 -4.57
N ARG A 73 -1.17 -11.02 -5.49
CA ARG A 73 -0.80 -12.42 -5.23
C ARG A 73 0.70 -12.60 -5.01
N ASP A 74 1.53 -11.79 -5.65
CA ASP A 74 2.98 -11.79 -5.42
C ASP A 74 3.32 -11.04 -4.13
N ARG A 75 3.42 -11.80 -3.02
CA ARG A 75 3.76 -11.28 -1.69
C ARG A 75 5.04 -10.44 -1.70
N SER A 76 6.08 -10.90 -2.39
CA SER A 76 7.39 -10.25 -2.36
C SER A 76 7.36 -8.82 -2.91
N ARG A 77 6.47 -8.55 -3.87
CA ARG A 77 6.31 -7.25 -4.53
C ARG A 77 5.23 -6.39 -3.87
N SER A 78 4.15 -7.01 -3.40
CA SER A 78 3.00 -6.29 -2.85
C SER A 78 3.13 -5.97 -1.37
N GLU A 79 3.84 -6.75 -0.56
CA GLU A 79 3.98 -6.52 0.90
C GLU A 79 4.59 -5.14 1.19
N LYS A 80 5.71 -4.81 0.54
CA LYS A 80 6.35 -3.50 0.68
C LYS A 80 5.46 -2.35 0.17
N PHE A 81 4.67 -2.60 -0.87
CA PHE A 81 3.75 -1.60 -1.41
C PHE A 81 2.60 -1.33 -0.44
N LEU A 82 1.99 -2.39 0.11
CA LEU A 82 0.91 -2.30 1.09
C LEU A 82 1.37 -1.60 2.36
N ASP A 83 2.58 -1.92 2.86
CA ASP A 83 3.14 -1.26 4.04
C ASP A 83 3.35 0.25 3.82
N MET A 84 3.91 0.65 2.67
CA MET A 84 4.05 2.07 2.33
C MET A 84 2.69 2.75 2.15
N ARG A 85 1.72 2.08 1.51
CA ARG A 85 0.38 2.61 1.30
C ARG A 85 -0.34 2.81 2.63
N LYS A 86 -0.19 1.88 3.57
CA LYS A 86 -0.73 1.96 4.92
C LYS A 86 -0.16 3.16 5.67
N MET A 87 1.16 3.32 5.69
CA MET A 87 1.80 4.48 6.33
C MET A 87 1.37 5.80 5.67
N ALA A 88 1.24 5.82 4.34
CA ALA A 88 0.77 7.01 3.62
C ALA A 88 -0.69 7.33 3.95
N LEU A 89 -1.57 6.34 4.04
CA LEU A 89 -2.98 6.53 4.43
C LEU A 89 -3.10 7.05 5.87
N GLU A 90 -2.34 6.47 6.80
CA GLU A 90 -2.29 6.96 8.19
C GLU A 90 -1.82 8.41 8.26
N GLN A 91 -0.89 8.80 7.41
CA GLN A 91 -0.39 10.18 7.29
C GLN A 91 -1.38 11.11 6.58
N GLU A 92 -2.08 10.62 5.56
CA GLU A 92 -3.05 11.37 4.74
C GLU A 92 -4.33 11.66 5.53
N VAL A 93 -4.85 10.67 6.26
CA VAL A 93 -6.01 10.83 7.16
C VAL A 93 -5.70 11.85 8.28
N GLY A 94 -4.44 11.99 8.67
CA GLY A 94 -4.00 13.00 9.65
C GLY A 94 -3.79 14.41 9.09
N GLN A 95 -3.66 14.57 7.76
CA GLN A 95 -3.24 15.86 7.15
C GLN A 95 -4.34 16.56 6.35
N TRP A 96 -5.33 15.85 5.83
CA TRP A 96 -6.50 16.47 5.18
C TRP A 96 -7.55 16.85 6.21
N SER A 97 -7.26 17.88 7.01
CA SER A 97 -8.30 18.52 7.82
C SER A 97 -9.37 19.09 6.87
N PRO A 98 -10.68 18.84 7.10
CA PRO A 98 -11.76 19.43 6.28
C PRO A 98 -11.68 20.96 6.22
N GLU A 99 -11.04 21.58 7.22
CA GLU A 99 -10.72 23.00 7.25
C GLU A 99 -9.83 23.44 6.07
N LEU A 100 -8.83 22.62 5.70
CA LEU A 100 -7.89 22.91 4.62
C LEU A 100 -8.57 22.86 3.23
N GLY A 101 -9.52 21.93 3.06
CA GLY A 101 -10.38 21.86 1.88
C GLY A 101 -11.30 23.07 1.74
N LEU A 102 -11.85 23.56 2.86
CA LEU A 102 -12.70 24.75 2.87
C LEU A 102 -11.90 26.02 2.54
N TRP A 103 -10.71 26.19 3.12
CA TRP A 103 -9.82 27.30 2.80
C TRP A 103 -9.37 27.29 1.33
N LEU A 104 -9.04 26.12 0.79
CA LEU A 104 -8.63 25.98 -0.61
C LEU A 104 -9.79 26.30 -1.57
N GLY A 105 -11.00 25.84 -1.26
CA GLY A 105 -12.20 26.18 -2.02
C GLY A 105 -12.52 27.68 -2.01
N LEU A 106 -12.38 28.32 -0.84
CA LEU A 106 -12.63 29.76 -0.68
C LEU A 106 -11.58 30.59 -1.44
N ALA A 107 -10.30 30.22 -1.35
CA ALA A 107 -9.22 30.87 -2.08
C ALA A 107 -9.39 30.73 -3.60
N PHE A 108 -9.79 29.56 -4.09
CA PHE A 108 -10.09 29.33 -5.50
C PHE A 108 -11.23 30.22 -6.01
N MET A 109 -12.34 30.30 -5.25
CA MET A 109 -13.47 31.16 -5.60
C MET A 109 -13.09 32.64 -5.58
N ALA A 110 -12.30 33.09 -4.60
CA ALA A 110 -11.80 34.46 -4.54
C ALA A 110 -10.92 34.79 -5.76
N GLY A 111 -10.05 33.87 -6.17
CA GLY A 111 -9.23 34.01 -7.38
C GLY A 111 -10.05 34.06 -8.67
N MET A 112 -11.09 33.22 -8.79
CA MET A 112 -12.00 33.28 -9.93
C MET A 112 -12.79 34.58 -9.98
N VAL A 113 -13.33 35.07 -8.86
CA VAL A 113 -14.04 36.36 -8.83
C VAL A 113 -13.10 37.49 -9.22
N GLY A 114 -11.86 37.51 -8.72
CA GLY A 114 -10.87 38.54 -9.08
C GLY A 114 -10.51 38.56 -10.57
N ASN A 115 -10.50 37.41 -11.24
CA ASN A 115 -10.15 37.31 -12.66
C ASN A 115 -11.35 37.53 -13.60
N VAL A 116 -12.55 37.10 -13.19
CA VAL A 116 -13.76 37.16 -14.03
C VAL A 116 -14.52 38.48 -13.84
N ALA A 117 -14.49 39.09 -12.65
CA ALA A 117 -15.17 40.35 -12.35
C ALA A 117 -14.82 41.52 -13.29
N PRO A 118 -13.54 41.82 -13.61
CA PRO A 118 -13.23 42.93 -14.52
C PRO A 118 -13.80 42.69 -15.92
N LYS A 119 -13.84 41.43 -16.38
CA LYS A 119 -14.32 41.05 -17.71
C LYS A 119 -15.83 41.16 -17.86
N ILE A 120 -16.60 40.96 -16.78
CA ILE A 120 -18.05 41.13 -16.78
C ILE A 120 -18.43 42.61 -16.64
N TRP A 121 -17.67 43.38 -15.85
CA TRP A 121 -17.93 44.81 -15.64
C TRP A 121 -17.72 45.64 -16.91
N GLU A 122 -16.67 45.34 -17.69
CA GLU A 122 -16.45 45.97 -19.01
C GLU A 122 -17.54 45.60 -20.03
N GLY A 123 -18.07 44.37 -19.97
CA GLY A 123 -19.15 43.92 -20.86
C GLY A 123 -20.55 44.44 -20.50
N PHE A 124 -20.76 44.92 -19.27
CA PHE A 124 -22.03 45.48 -18.80
C PHE A 124 -22.08 47.02 -18.89
N ASN A 125 -20.93 47.70 -18.98
CA ASN A 125 -20.82 49.15 -19.10
C ASN A 125 -20.51 49.63 -20.54
N MET A 126 -20.77 48.78 -21.54
CA MET A 126 -20.93 49.13 -22.96
C MET A 126 -22.40 49.07 -23.35
#